data_AF-A0A1Z5KZJ8-F1
#
_entry.id   AF-A0A1Z5KZJ8-F1
#
_cell.length_a   1.000
_cell.length_b   1.000
_cell.length_c   1.000
_cell.angle_alpha   90.00
_cell.angle_beta   90.00
_cell.angle_gamma   90.00
#
_symmetry.space_group_name_H-M   'P 1'
#
loop_
_entity.id
_entity.type
_entity.pdbx_description
1 polymer ?
#
loop_
_entity_poly.entity_id
_entity_poly.type
_entity_poly.pdbx_seq_one_letter_code
_entity_poly.pdbx_strand_id
1 'polypeptide(L)'
;MCGPDCNNRVVQKGRQVPLVIFRTANGRGWGVRTLQRIKKGTFVMEYLGEIITNEEAERRGRIYDAEGMTYLFDLDYTEPESEDAEQCYSVDAAQYGNVSHFVNHSCDPNLAVWSVWINNLDTKMPRLAF
;
A
#
# COMPACT_ATOMS: atom_id res chain seq x y z
N MET A 1 8.33 26.26 10.70
CA MET A 1 8.35 24.89 10.09
C MET A 1 9.29 24.01 10.89
N CYS A 2 8.95 22.74 11.12
CA CYS A 2 9.82 21.78 11.80
C CYS A 2 10.84 21.15 10.83
N GLY A 3 12.01 20.76 11.36
CA GLY A 3 13.09 20.13 10.60
C GLY A 3 12.90 18.62 10.33
N PRO A 4 13.91 17.95 9.74
CA PRO A 4 13.85 16.53 9.38
C PRO A 4 13.66 15.61 10.59
N ASP A 5 14.12 16.00 11.78
CA ASP A 5 14.03 15.18 13.00
C ASP A 5 12.66 15.24 13.68
N CYS A 6 11.68 15.93 13.08
CA CYS A 6 10.33 15.99 13.63
C CYS A 6 9.69 14.59 13.76
N ASN A 7 9.09 14.32 14.91
CA ASN A 7 8.42 13.06 15.22
C ASN A 7 7.21 12.78 14.32
N ASN A 8 6.62 13.82 13.69
CA ASN A 8 5.52 13.68 12.73
C ASN A 8 6.01 13.49 11.28
N ARG A 9 7.30 13.19 11.07
CA ARG A 9 7.89 12.92 9.75
C ARG A 9 8.31 11.47 9.59
N VAL A 10 7.52 10.52 10.08
CA VAL A 10 7.88 9.09 10.08
C VAL A 10 7.89 8.52 8.65
N VAL A 11 6.75 8.54 7.94
CA VAL A 11 6.61 7.90 6.62
C VAL A 11 7.51 8.55 5.57
N GLN A 12 7.60 9.89 5.56
CA GLN A 12 8.45 10.63 4.61
C GLN A 12 9.97 10.41 4.81
N LYS A 13 10.41 9.81 5.93
CA LYS A 13 11.80 9.36 6.09
C LYS A 13 12.09 8.06 5.33
N GLY A 14 11.06 7.41 4.78
CA GLY A 14 11.17 6.16 4.06
C GLY A 14 11.46 4.97 4.97
N ARG A 15 11.48 3.78 4.35
CA ARG A 15 11.68 2.50 5.03
C ARG A 15 13.01 2.45 5.78
N GLN A 16 12.95 2.14 7.07
CA GLN A 16 14.12 1.89 7.94
C GLN A 16 14.33 0.40 8.23
N VAL A 17 13.32 -0.43 7.99
CA VAL A 17 13.36 -1.87 8.26
C VAL A 17 13.96 -2.62 7.06
N PRO A 18 14.97 -3.49 7.24
CA PRO A 18 15.45 -4.33 6.15
C PRO A 18 14.45 -5.45 5.84
N LEU A 19 14.15 -5.61 4.56
CA LEU A 19 13.20 -6.60 4.05
C LEU A 19 13.90 -7.53 3.06
N VAL A 20 13.45 -8.78 3.03
CA VAL A 20 13.94 -9.84 2.15
C VAL A 20 12.74 -10.43 1.42
N ILE A 21 12.81 -10.39 0.09
CA ILE A 21 11.89 -11.14 -0.77
C ILE A 21 12.37 -12.59 -0.79
N PHE A 22 11.46 -13.53 -0.54
CA PHE A 22 11.79 -14.96 -0.49
C PHE A 22 10.71 -15.79 -1.15
N ARG A 23 11.07 -16.98 -1.65
CA ARG A 23 10.09 -17.94 -2.17
C ARG A 23 9.47 -18.71 -1.01
N THR A 24 8.14 -18.69 -0.92
CA THR A 24 7.41 -19.42 0.12
C THR A 24 7.48 -20.93 -0.13
N ALA A 25 7.59 -21.73 0.93
CA ALA A 25 7.66 -23.19 0.81
C ALA A 25 6.29 -23.85 0.59
N ASN A 26 5.20 -23.15 0.89
CA ASN A 26 3.83 -23.63 0.81
C ASN A 26 3.14 -23.30 -0.53
N GLY A 27 3.90 -22.95 -1.57
CA GLY A 27 3.38 -22.71 -2.92
C GLY A 27 2.69 -21.36 -3.13
N ARG A 28 2.65 -20.45 -2.13
CA ARG A 28 2.04 -19.11 -2.25
C ARG A 28 2.91 -18.10 -3.01
N GLY A 29 3.79 -18.59 -3.89
CA GLY A 29 4.68 -17.73 -4.65
C GLY A 29 5.74 -17.04 -3.80
N TRP A 30 5.98 -15.76 -4.07
CA TRP A 30 6.94 -14.92 -3.35
C TRP A 30 6.31 -14.33 -2.09
N GLY A 31 7.15 -13.96 -1.12
CA GLY A 31 6.73 -13.33 0.13
C GLY A 31 7.78 -12.34 0.60
N VAL A 32 7.42 -11.51 1.57
CA VAL A 32 8.34 -10.60 2.24
C VAL A 32 8.52 -11.03 3.69
N ARG A 33 9.76 -11.03 4.16
CA ARG A 33 10.10 -11.21 5.57
C ARG A 33 11.17 -10.21 6.00
N THR A 34 11.35 -10.05 7.30
CA THR A 34 12.50 -9.35 7.87
C THR A 34 13.31 -10.31 8.74
N LEU A 35 14.60 -10.02 8.91
CA LEU A 35 15.48 -10.72 9.85
C LEU A 35 15.60 -9.99 11.19
N GLN A 36 14.92 -8.84 11.33
CA GLN A 36 14.94 -8.03 12.54
C GLN A 36 13.59 -8.06 13.24
N ARG A 37 13.60 -7.94 14.57
CA ARG A 37 12.37 -7.80 15.34
C ARG A 37 11.75 -6.42 15.07
N ILE A 38 10.49 -6.40 14.66
CA ILE A 38 9.70 -5.17 14.49
C ILE A 38 8.78 -5.02 15.72
N LYS A 39 8.76 -3.83 16.33
CA LYS A 39 7.80 -3.52 17.41
C LYS A 39 6.44 -3.19 16.80
N LYS A 40 5.34 -3.56 17.46
CA LYS A 40 3.98 -3.18 17.04
C LYS A 40 3.89 -1.65 16.88
N GLY A 41 3.29 -1.19 15.77
CA GLY A 41 3.15 0.23 15.42
C GLY A 41 4.37 0.87 14.75
N THR A 42 5.39 0.08 14.41
CA THR A 42 6.54 0.58 13.63
C THR A 42 6.18 0.65 12.16
N PHE A 43 6.38 1.80 11.52
CA PHE A 43 6.28 1.95 10.07
C PHE A 43 7.30 1.04 9.36
N VAL A 44 6.83 0.29 8.37
CA VAL A 44 7.62 -0.67 7.61
C VAL A 44 7.86 -0.18 6.19
N MET A 45 6.82 0.14 5.42
CA MET A 45 6.94 0.58 4.03
C MET A 45 5.63 1.16 3.52
N GLU A 46 5.67 1.78 2.35
CA GLU A 46 4.46 2.21 1.65
C GLU A 46 4.00 1.18 0.62
N TYR A 47 2.72 1.19 0.27
CA TYR A 47 2.23 0.54 -0.95
C TYR A 47 2.36 1.53 -2.11
N LEU A 48 3.28 1.27 -3.03
CA LEU A 48 3.52 2.13 -4.18
C LEU A 48 3.11 1.43 -5.48
N GLY A 49 2.54 2.21 -6.39
CA GLY A 49 2.14 1.80 -7.73
C GLY A 49 1.68 2.99 -8.54
N GLU A 50 1.11 2.74 -9.71
CA GLU A 50 0.46 3.77 -10.53
C GLU A 50 -0.86 4.20 -9.86
N ILE A 51 -1.10 5.50 -9.73
CA ILE A 51 -2.42 6.00 -9.34
C ILE A 51 -3.27 6.05 -10.60
N ILE A 52 -4.34 5.26 -10.64
CA ILE A 52 -5.26 5.15 -11.78
C ILE A 52 -6.68 5.43 -11.32
N THR A 53 -7.57 5.76 -12.27
CA THR A 53 -9.00 5.94 -11.98
C THR A 53 -9.65 4.58 -11.68
N ASN A 54 -10.78 4.59 -10.97
CA ASN A 54 -11.56 3.38 -10.72
C ASN A 54 -12.01 2.70 -12.02
N GLU A 55 -12.39 3.47 -13.04
CA GLU A 55 -12.73 2.92 -14.37
C GLU A 55 -11.56 2.12 -14.97
N GLU A 56 -10.34 2.67 -14.90
CA GLU A 56 -9.13 1.98 -15.39
C GLU A 56 -8.78 0.77 -14.51
N ALA A 57 -8.99 0.87 -13.19
CA ALA A 57 -8.80 -0.23 -12.25
C ALA A 57 -9.76 -1.38 -12.55
N GLU A 58 -11.05 -1.11 -12.79
CA GLU A 58 -12.03 -2.13 -13.22
C GLU A 58 -11.65 -2.76 -14.56
N ARG A 59 -11.21 -1.95 -15.53
CA ARG A 59 -10.78 -2.43 -16.84
C ARG A 59 -9.60 -3.41 -16.72
N ARG A 60 -8.59 -3.07 -15.90
CA ARG A 60 -7.42 -3.92 -15.63
C ARG A 60 -7.78 -5.13 -14.76
N GLY A 61 -8.62 -4.93 -13.75
CA GLY A 61 -9.06 -5.94 -12.77
C GLY A 61 -9.67 -7.17 -13.44
N ARG A 62 -10.49 -6.99 -14.48
CA ARG A 62 -11.05 -8.12 -15.26
C ARG A 62 -9.98 -9.03 -15.87
N ILE A 63 -8.82 -8.47 -16.22
CA ILE A 63 -7.69 -9.23 -16.76
C ILE A 63 -6.93 -9.89 -15.60
N TYR A 64 -6.71 -9.14 -14.50
CA TYR A 64 -5.96 -9.59 -13.34
C TYR A 64 -6.65 -10.73 -12.60
N ASP A 65 -7.97 -10.70 -12.47
CA ASP A 65 -8.77 -11.75 -11.85
C ASP A 65 -8.63 -13.08 -12.60
N ALA A 66 -8.58 -13.04 -13.93
CA ALA A 66 -8.39 -14.23 -14.76
C ALA A 66 -6.99 -14.84 -14.57
N GLU A 67 -6.00 -14.02 -14.19
CA GLU A 67 -4.61 -14.43 -13.95
C GLU A 67 -4.30 -14.64 -12.46
N GLY A 68 -5.26 -14.43 -11.56
CA GLY A 68 -5.09 -14.53 -10.10
C GLY A 68 -4.16 -13.46 -9.51
N MET A 69 -4.05 -12.30 -10.16
CA MET A 69 -3.21 -11.18 -9.73
C MET A 69 -3.98 -10.23 -8.82
N THR A 70 -3.38 -9.84 -7.69
CA THR A 70 -4.02 -8.99 -6.66
C THR A 70 -3.15 -7.77 -6.35
N TYR A 71 -3.08 -6.84 -7.31
CA TYR A 71 -2.21 -5.66 -7.24
C TYR A 71 -2.94 -4.31 -7.26
N LEU A 72 -4.28 -4.35 -7.29
CA LEU A 72 -5.12 -3.17 -7.20
C LEU A 72 -5.45 -2.90 -5.73
N PHE A 73 -5.27 -1.65 -5.30
CA PHE A 73 -5.57 -1.20 -3.95
C PHE A 73 -6.42 0.09 -4.02
N ASP A 74 -7.67 0.02 -3.60
CA ASP A 74 -8.59 1.16 -3.66
C ASP A 74 -8.28 2.22 -2.59
N LEU A 75 -8.40 3.50 -2.96
CA LEU A 75 -8.17 4.64 -2.05
C LEU A 75 -9.48 5.13 -1.44
N ASP A 76 -10.20 4.25 -0.73
CA ASP A 76 -11.57 4.45 -0.23
C ASP A 76 -11.65 5.01 1.21
N TYR A 77 -10.55 5.56 1.73
CA TYR A 77 -10.42 5.98 3.14
C TYR A 77 -11.15 7.25 3.54
N THR A 78 -11.69 8.00 2.57
CA THR A 78 -12.48 9.18 2.85
C THR A 78 -13.94 8.79 2.81
N GLU A 79 -14.68 9.06 3.88
CA GLU A 79 -16.13 8.92 3.82
C GLU A 79 -16.66 9.85 2.72
N PRO A 80 -17.52 9.34 1.82
CA PRO A 80 -18.04 10.14 0.74
C PRO A 80 -18.80 11.35 1.35
N GLU A 81 -18.37 12.57 1.02
CA GLU A 81 -18.98 13.82 1.55
C GLU A 81 -20.47 13.94 1.17
N SER A 82 -20.90 13.19 0.16
CA SER A 82 -22.28 12.99 -0.28
C SER A 82 -22.44 11.58 -0.85
N GLU A 83 -23.66 11.05 -0.96
CA GLU A 83 -23.93 9.76 -1.63
C GLU A 83 -23.40 9.71 -3.09
N ASP A 84 -23.17 10.87 -3.70
CA ASP A 84 -22.62 11.04 -5.05
C ASP A 84 -21.09 11.25 -5.08
N ALA A 85 -20.40 11.25 -3.94
CA ALA A 85 -18.96 11.45 -3.89
C ALA A 85 -18.24 10.19 -4.40
N GLU A 86 -17.90 10.24 -5.68
CA GLU A 86 -17.24 9.15 -6.40
C GLU A 86 -15.88 8.83 -5.77
N GLN A 87 -15.66 7.55 -5.45
CA GLN A 87 -14.33 7.00 -5.22
C GLN A 87 -13.55 7.14 -6.52
N CYS A 88 -12.47 7.92 -6.50
CA CYS A 88 -11.86 8.36 -7.74
C CYS A 88 -10.68 7.49 -8.19
N TYR A 89 -9.96 6.86 -7.24
CA TYR A 89 -8.63 6.32 -7.51
C TYR A 89 -8.32 5.00 -6.81
N SER A 90 -7.50 4.21 -7.49
CA SER A 90 -6.83 3.02 -6.96
C SER A 90 -5.32 3.09 -7.26
N VAL A 91 -4.53 2.39 -6.46
CA VAL A 91 -3.10 2.16 -6.71
C VAL A 91 -2.93 0.80 -7.38
N ASP A 92 -2.36 0.79 -8.58
CA ASP A 92 -2.00 -0.42 -9.31
C ASP A 92 -0.51 -0.70 -9.21
N ALA A 93 -0.16 -1.77 -8.49
CA ALA A 93 1.23 -2.20 -8.31
C ALA A 93 1.70 -3.26 -9.31
N ALA A 94 0.92 -3.60 -10.35
CA ALA A 94 1.20 -4.74 -11.22
C ALA A 94 2.49 -4.58 -12.04
N GLN A 95 2.71 -3.39 -12.63
CA GLN A 95 3.87 -3.09 -13.47
C GLN A 95 4.92 -2.25 -12.74
N TYR A 96 4.47 -1.29 -11.93
CA TYR A 96 5.32 -0.41 -11.15
C TYR A 96 4.98 -0.60 -9.68
N GLY A 97 5.98 -0.85 -8.85
CA GLY A 97 5.75 -0.97 -7.42
C GLY A 97 7.04 -1.04 -6.63
N ASN A 98 6.91 -1.25 -5.32
CA ASN A 98 8.05 -1.49 -4.44
C ASN A 98 7.96 -2.90 -3.82
N VAL A 99 8.70 -3.14 -2.73
CA VAL A 99 8.71 -4.44 -2.04
C VAL A 99 7.32 -4.89 -1.55
N SER A 100 6.39 -3.96 -1.32
CA SER A 100 5.00 -4.25 -0.90
C SER A 100 4.26 -5.14 -1.91
N HIS A 101 4.63 -5.10 -3.19
CA HIS A 101 4.09 -5.96 -4.25
C HIS A 101 4.18 -7.45 -3.89
N PHE A 102 5.19 -7.86 -3.13
CA PHE A 102 5.43 -9.25 -2.75
C PHE A 102 4.83 -9.63 -1.39
N VAL A 103 4.08 -8.74 -0.73
CA VAL A 103 3.43 -9.06 0.54
C VAL A 103 2.21 -9.93 0.29
N ASN A 104 2.15 -11.06 0.99
CA ASN A 104 1.01 -11.96 0.89
C ASN A 104 -0.15 -11.52 1.78
N HIS A 105 -1.36 -11.82 1.34
CA HIS A 105 -2.55 -11.74 2.17
C HIS A 105 -2.51 -12.78 3.32
N SER A 106 -3.05 -12.40 4.48
CA SER A 106 -3.28 -13.28 5.64
C SER A 106 -4.57 -12.85 6.33
N CYS A 107 -5.41 -13.81 6.75
CA CYS A 107 -6.59 -13.54 7.57
C CYS A 107 -6.24 -13.06 8.98
N ASP A 108 -5.01 -13.34 9.44
CA ASP A 108 -4.43 -12.84 10.69
C ASP A 108 -3.12 -12.11 10.33
N PRO A 109 -3.19 -10.85 9.86
CA PRO A 109 -2.03 -10.13 9.36
C PRO A 109 -1.23 -9.50 10.51
N ASN A 110 0.07 -9.28 10.27
CA ASN A 110 0.96 -8.58 11.20
C ASN A 110 1.32 -7.14 10.74
N LEU A 111 0.77 -6.71 9.61
CA LEU A 111 0.81 -5.34 9.08
C LEU A 111 -0.62 -4.86 8.85
N ALA A 112 -0.83 -3.55 8.95
CA ALA A 112 -2.11 -2.90 8.66
C ALA A 112 -1.84 -1.64 7.84
N VAL A 113 -2.80 -1.25 7.00
CA VAL A 113 -2.65 -0.06 6.15
C VAL A 113 -3.19 1.18 6.85
N TRP A 114 -2.44 2.26 6.74
CA TRP A 114 -2.78 3.59 7.24
C TRP A 114 -2.72 4.60 6.11
N SER A 115 -3.73 5.45 6.02
CA SER A 115 -3.75 6.58 5.09
C SER A 115 -2.97 7.76 5.66
N VAL A 116 -2.05 8.28 4.85
CA VAL A 116 -1.10 9.31 5.27
C VAL A 116 -1.06 10.46 4.29
N TRP A 117 -1.30 11.66 4.80
CA TRP A 117 -1.17 12.92 4.07
C TRP A 117 0.07 13.66 4.55
N ILE A 118 0.87 14.13 3.59
CA ILE A 118 2.15 14.80 3.89
C ILE A 118 2.18 16.17 3.23
N ASN A 119 2.28 16.20 1.90
CA ASN A 119 2.27 17.43 1.12
C ASN A 119 1.01 17.57 0.27
N ASN A 120 0.33 16.46 -0.02
CA ASN A 120 -0.95 16.45 -0.69
C ASN A 120 -2.06 16.52 0.36
N LEU A 121 -2.97 17.49 0.22
CA LEU A 121 -4.13 17.65 1.10
C LEU A 121 -5.43 17.15 0.45
N ASP A 122 -5.37 16.67 -0.80
CA ASP A 122 -6.50 15.97 -1.40
C ASP A 122 -6.75 14.67 -0.62
N THR A 123 -7.91 14.63 0.04
CA THR A 123 -8.36 13.50 0.86
C THR A 123 -8.51 12.23 0.02
N LYS A 124 -8.76 12.36 -1.29
CA LYS A 124 -8.92 11.24 -2.23
C LYS A 124 -7.61 10.58 -2.64
N MET A 125 -6.46 11.19 -2.37
CA MET A 125 -5.15 10.68 -2.75
C MET A 125 -4.20 10.58 -1.55
N PRO A 126 -4.53 9.73 -0.55
CA PRO A 126 -3.60 9.43 0.54
C PRO A 126 -2.42 8.60 0.03
N ARG A 127 -1.32 8.63 0.78
CA ARG A 127 -0.27 7.61 0.68
C ARG A 127 -0.66 6.42 1.56
N LEU A 128 -0.45 5.20 1.06
CA LEU A 128 -0.72 3.96 1.79
C LEU A 128 0.53 3.52 2.53
N ALA A 129 0.48 3.47 3.87
CA ALA A 129 1.61 3.10 4.72
C ALA A 129 1.29 1.85 5.57
N PHE A 130 2.22 0.90 5.61
CA PHE A 130 2.22 -0.27 6.50
C PHE A 130 3.13 -0.06 7.72
#